data_AF-D3E3Y0-F1
#
_entry.id   AF-D3E3Y0-F1
#
_cell.length_a   1.000
_cell.length_b   1.000
_cell.length_c   1.000
_cell.angle_alpha   90.00
_cell.angle_beta   90.00
_cell.angle_gamma   90.00
#
_symmetry.space_group_name_H-M   'P 1'
#
loop_
_entity.id
_entity.type
_entity.pdbx_description
1 polymer ?
#
loop_
_entity_poly.entity_id
_entity_poly.type
_entity_poly.pdbx_seq_one_letter_code
_entity_poly.pdbx_strand_id
1 'polypeptide(L)'
;MEIKLKKQIETLEREITLKSVDLDEDIEDFNVDIHSYEDNDKLITISPRCVRCNLCVEECPINVISSSTWLKRAKIGEGCVQCEICAQTCPVSCIYVWDGETVIKEDDSVEYTLKELKVPHRNLKMEDISINREVCIGCGSCLKYCPTNAISLRSKEFIEAHGEECPEVGAIDSEHGHMYSYIDKDRCCGCGSCANLCIQGAITLKRDLGPVVIYSHLDVNQDICVACELCEDNCPVGAIKVVDGEIVLNNDKCIRCKECSSRCPVGALNLVSDN
;
A
#
# COMPACT_ATOMS: atom_id res chain seq x y z
N MET A 1 12.16 11.22 -5.86
CA MET A 1 11.80 12.35 -6.75
C MET A 1 11.33 13.50 -5.88
N GLU A 2 11.55 14.75 -6.27
CA GLU A 2 11.07 15.93 -5.55
C GLU A 2 10.20 16.78 -6.48
N ILE A 3 9.00 17.16 -6.04
CA ILE A 3 8.06 18.00 -6.79
C ILE A 3 7.79 19.24 -5.95
N LYS A 4 7.92 20.42 -6.56
CA LYS A 4 7.58 21.71 -5.92
C LYS A 4 6.45 22.38 -6.67
N LEU A 5 5.42 22.78 -5.94
CA LEU A 5 4.29 23.56 -6.44
C LEU A 5 4.27 24.88 -5.68
N LYS A 6 4.00 25.99 -6.39
CA LYS A 6 3.91 27.33 -5.81
C LYS A 6 2.55 27.92 -6.10
N LYS A 7 1.88 28.46 -5.09
CA LYS A 7 0.59 29.15 -5.21
C LYS A 7 0.57 30.41 -4.34
N GLN A 8 -0.25 31.39 -4.68
CA GLN A 8 -0.46 32.58 -3.85
C GLN A 8 -1.47 32.29 -2.73
N ILE A 9 -1.21 32.79 -1.52
CA ILE A 9 -2.05 32.53 -0.33
C ILE A 9 -3.50 32.98 -0.53
N GLU A 10 -3.71 34.17 -1.11
CA GLU A 10 -5.04 34.71 -1.41
C GLU A 10 -5.86 33.78 -2.32
N THR A 11 -5.20 33.10 -3.25
CA THR A 11 -5.87 32.15 -4.15
C THR A 11 -6.29 30.89 -3.40
N LEU A 12 -5.49 30.47 -2.41
CA LEU A 12 -5.77 29.32 -1.58
C LEU A 12 -6.91 29.61 -0.60
N GLU A 13 -6.88 30.75 0.10
CA GLU A 13 -7.95 31.21 0.99
C GLU A 13 -9.28 31.25 0.25
N ARG A 14 -9.31 31.88 -0.93
CA ARG A 14 -10.52 31.94 -1.75
C ARG A 14 -11.07 30.56 -2.10
N GLU A 15 -10.20 29.59 -2.42
CA GLU A 15 -10.64 28.22 -2.71
C GLU A 15 -11.15 27.49 -1.47
N ILE A 16 -10.56 27.72 -0.30
CA ILE A 16 -11.00 27.13 0.96
C ILE A 16 -12.37 27.71 1.33
N THR A 17 -12.53 29.03 1.30
CA THR A 17 -13.82 29.71 1.56
C THR A 17 -14.90 29.15 0.65
N LEU A 18 -14.66 29.08 -0.67
CA LEU A 18 -15.65 28.55 -1.62
C LEU A 18 -16.02 27.07 -1.39
N LYS A 19 -15.14 26.29 -0.74
CA LYS A 19 -15.40 24.86 -0.44
C LYS A 19 -15.99 24.63 0.94
N SER A 20 -15.93 25.63 1.82
CA SER A 20 -16.32 25.51 3.24
C SER A 20 -17.65 26.18 3.54
N VAL A 21 -18.13 27.07 2.66
CA VAL A 21 -19.39 27.80 2.78
C VAL A 21 -20.50 27.01 2.05
N ASP A 22 -21.59 26.71 2.74
CA ASP A 22 -22.78 26.12 2.11
C ASP A 22 -23.55 27.16 1.27
N LEU A 23 -24.39 26.71 0.32
CA LEU A 23 -25.10 27.61 -0.63
C LEU A 23 -25.97 28.70 0.03
N ASP A 24 -26.33 28.51 1.30
CA ASP A 24 -27.21 29.38 2.08
C ASP A 24 -26.46 30.32 3.04
N GLU A 25 -25.12 30.28 3.06
CA GLU A 25 -24.27 31.09 3.94
C GLU A 25 -23.62 32.26 3.17
N ASP A 26 -23.61 33.45 3.79
CA ASP A 26 -22.96 34.63 3.21
C ASP A 26 -21.43 34.49 3.29
N ILE A 27 -20.79 34.42 2.12
CA ILE A 27 -19.33 34.24 1.94
C ILE A 27 -18.50 35.31 2.69
N GLU A 28 -19.08 36.50 2.94
CA GLU A 28 -18.40 37.62 3.59
C GLU A 28 -18.12 37.40 5.08
N ASP A 29 -18.80 36.45 5.74
CA ASP A 29 -18.64 36.17 7.17
C ASP A 29 -17.58 35.08 7.47
N PHE A 30 -17.09 34.36 6.45
CA PHE A 30 -16.12 33.28 6.62
C PHE A 30 -14.70 33.71 6.27
N ASN A 31 -13.91 34.02 7.30
CA ASN A 31 -12.50 34.39 7.14
C ASN A 31 -11.57 33.21 7.47
N VAL A 32 -10.74 32.80 6.51
CA VAL A 32 -9.79 31.70 6.64
C VAL A 32 -8.42 32.28 6.99
N ASP A 33 -7.93 32.02 8.20
CA ASP A 33 -6.55 32.37 8.58
C ASP A 33 -5.65 31.13 8.45
N ILE A 34 -4.77 31.16 7.46
CA ILE A 34 -3.77 30.10 7.21
C ILE A 34 -2.33 30.59 7.38
N HIS A 35 -2.10 31.84 7.79
CA HIS A 35 -0.75 32.43 7.79
C HIS A 35 0.26 31.73 8.73
N SER A 36 -0.20 30.85 9.61
CA SER A 36 0.63 30.06 10.53
C SER A 36 0.56 28.54 10.31
N TYR A 37 0.00 28.09 9.17
CA TYR A 37 -0.16 26.67 8.87
C TYR A 37 1.14 26.05 8.34
N GLU A 38 1.75 25.16 9.14
CA GLU A 38 2.78 24.23 8.71
C GLU A 38 2.27 22.81 8.95
N ASP A 39 2.33 21.97 7.91
CA ASP A 39 1.87 20.60 8.00
C ASP A 39 2.81 19.65 7.26
N ASN A 40 2.98 18.49 7.86
CA ASN A 40 3.83 17.41 7.36
C ASN A 40 2.97 16.19 7.12
N ASP A 41 2.63 15.97 5.86
CA ASP A 41 1.57 15.06 5.48
C ASP A 41 2.13 13.90 4.66
N LYS A 42 2.03 12.67 5.18
CA LYS A 42 2.57 11.48 4.52
C LYS A 42 1.53 10.85 3.59
N LEU A 43 1.78 10.85 2.29
CA LEU A 43 0.84 10.28 1.32
C LEU A 43 1.34 8.94 0.75
N ILE A 44 0.51 7.90 0.81
CA ILE A 44 0.78 6.61 0.16
C ILE A 44 -0.06 6.46 -1.11
N THR A 45 0.59 6.17 -2.25
CA THR A 45 -0.06 6.07 -3.56
C THR A 45 0.29 4.78 -4.29
N ILE A 46 -0.66 4.25 -5.09
CA ILE A 46 -0.44 3.07 -5.94
C ILE A 46 -0.36 3.51 -7.40
N SER A 47 0.80 3.29 -8.00
CA SER A 47 1.12 3.63 -9.40
C SER A 47 0.31 2.82 -10.42
N PRO A 48 0.08 3.35 -11.64
CA PRO A 48 -0.47 2.59 -12.76
C PRO A 48 0.33 1.32 -13.14
N ARG A 49 1.60 1.22 -12.72
CA ARG A 49 2.43 0.00 -12.88
C ARG A 49 1.99 -1.20 -12.03
N CYS A 50 0.96 -1.04 -11.20
CA CYS A 50 0.40 -2.13 -10.40
C CYS A 50 0.00 -3.34 -11.24
N VAL A 51 0.58 -4.50 -10.88
CA VAL A 51 0.30 -5.79 -11.52
C VAL A 51 -0.95 -6.49 -11.00
N ARG A 52 -1.72 -5.87 -10.09
CA ARG A 52 -2.98 -6.41 -9.55
C ARG A 52 -2.81 -7.73 -8.80
N CYS A 53 -1.78 -7.82 -7.97
CA CYS A 53 -1.52 -9.01 -7.16
C CYS A 53 -2.30 -9.09 -5.84
N ASN A 54 -2.90 -7.99 -5.38
CA ASN A 54 -3.58 -7.87 -4.09
C ASN A 54 -2.75 -8.13 -2.83
N LEU A 55 -1.44 -8.32 -2.93
CA LEU A 55 -0.59 -8.52 -1.75
C LEU A 55 -0.63 -7.32 -0.78
N CYS A 56 -0.79 -6.08 -1.28
CA CYS A 56 -0.98 -4.92 -0.40
C CYS A 56 -2.32 -4.94 0.35
N VAL A 57 -3.34 -5.58 -0.21
CA VAL A 57 -4.68 -5.73 0.39
C VAL A 57 -4.62 -6.78 1.48
N GLU A 58 -4.02 -7.94 1.17
CA GLU A 58 -3.80 -9.06 2.11
C GLU A 58 -3.05 -8.60 3.36
N GLU A 59 -2.09 -7.69 3.21
CA GLU A 59 -1.15 -7.31 4.27
C GLU A 59 -1.49 -5.96 4.93
N CYS A 60 -2.65 -5.39 4.61
CA CYS A 60 -3.09 -4.14 5.23
C CYS A 60 -3.64 -4.41 6.63
N PRO A 61 -2.99 -3.93 7.72
CA PRO A 61 -3.40 -4.26 9.10
C PRO A 61 -4.78 -3.71 9.49
N ILE A 62 -5.26 -2.70 8.76
CA ILE A 62 -6.55 -2.03 9.00
C ILE A 62 -7.54 -2.22 7.83
N ASN A 63 -7.21 -3.07 6.86
CA ASN A 63 -8.10 -3.44 5.75
C ASN A 63 -8.68 -2.27 4.93
N VAL A 64 -7.92 -1.18 4.77
CA VAL A 64 -8.39 0.04 4.07
C VAL A 64 -8.17 0.00 2.56
N ILE A 65 -7.40 -0.97 2.06
CA ILE A 65 -7.03 -1.04 0.65
C ILE A 65 -8.07 -1.88 -0.10
N SER A 66 -8.70 -1.29 -1.11
CA SER A 66 -9.65 -1.99 -1.97
C SER A 66 -8.94 -2.96 -2.93
N SER A 67 -9.53 -4.15 -3.08
CA SER A 67 -9.03 -5.20 -3.97
C SER A 67 -9.00 -4.75 -5.43
N SER A 68 -7.95 -5.18 -6.13
CA SER A 68 -7.82 -5.04 -7.57
C SER A 68 -8.64 -6.11 -8.30
N THR A 69 -9.08 -5.75 -9.50
CA THR A 69 -9.78 -6.60 -10.47
C THR A 69 -9.10 -6.48 -11.83
N TRP A 70 -9.62 -7.17 -12.84
CA TRP A 70 -9.16 -6.99 -14.21
C TRP A 70 -9.19 -5.52 -14.68
N LEU A 71 -10.25 -4.79 -14.31
CA LEU A 71 -10.48 -3.41 -14.76
C LEU A 71 -9.81 -2.37 -13.86
N LYS A 72 -9.76 -2.61 -12.54
CA LYS A 72 -9.33 -1.61 -11.55
C LYS A 72 -8.11 -2.11 -10.77
N ARG A 73 -7.11 -1.25 -10.59
CA ARG A 73 -6.00 -1.51 -9.66
C ARG A 73 -6.47 -1.33 -8.22
N ALA A 74 -5.68 -1.85 -7.28
CA ALA A 74 -5.93 -1.60 -5.86
C ALA A 74 -5.87 -0.10 -5.57
N LYS A 75 -6.72 0.38 -4.67
CA LYS A 75 -6.79 1.79 -4.27
C LYS A 75 -6.76 1.88 -2.75
N ILE A 76 -5.91 2.75 -2.23
CA ILE A 76 -5.88 3.15 -0.81
C ILE A 76 -7.19 3.88 -0.50
N GLY A 77 -7.95 3.39 0.48
CA GLY A 77 -9.16 4.03 0.97
C GLY A 77 -8.87 5.14 2.00
N GLU A 78 -9.95 5.77 2.46
CA GLU A 78 -9.92 6.77 3.54
C GLU A 78 -9.63 6.09 4.89
N GLY A 79 -8.93 6.79 5.79
CA GLY A 79 -8.50 6.23 7.08
C GLY A 79 -7.21 5.42 7.02
N CYS A 80 -6.42 5.54 5.94
CA CYS A 80 -5.09 4.97 5.88
C CYS A 80 -4.18 5.60 6.96
N VAL A 81 -3.69 4.77 7.89
CA VAL A 81 -2.78 5.19 8.97
C VAL A 81 -1.30 5.22 8.55
N GLN A 82 -1.02 5.21 7.24
CA GLN A 82 0.31 5.46 6.68
C GLN A 82 1.45 4.57 7.25
N CYS A 83 1.17 3.32 7.65
CA CYS A 83 2.13 2.38 8.24
C CYS A 83 3.16 1.77 7.26
N GLU A 84 3.06 2.08 5.97
CA GLU A 84 4.02 1.70 4.91
C GLU A 84 4.17 0.20 4.61
N ILE A 85 3.53 -0.71 5.36
CA ILE A 85 3.61 -2.16 5.15
C ILE A 85 3.30 -2.55 3.70
N CYS A 86 2.31 -1.89 3.08
CA CYS A 86 1.97 -2.13 1.67
C CYS A 86 3.12 -1.79 0.72
N ALA A 87 3.88 -0.72 0.99
CA ALA A 87 5.04 -0.33 0.19
C ALA A 87 6.18 -1.33 0.37
N GLN A 88 6.49 -1.76 1.60
CA GLN A 88 7.50 -2.79 1.88
C GLN A 88 7.20 -4.11 1.16
N THR A 89 5.91 -4.42 1.06
CA THR A 89 5.40 -5.69 0.54
C THR A 89 5.33 -5.76 -0.98
N CYS A 90 5.27 -4.63 -1.67
CA CYS A 90 4.97 -4.60 -3.09
C CYS A 90 6.08 -5.28 -3.93
N PRO A 91 5.81 -6.41 -4.63
CA PRO A 91 6.84 -7.19 -5.34
C PRO A 91 7.40 -6.49 -6.59
N VAL A 92 6.75 -5.42 -7.03
CA VAL A 92 7.10 -4.66 -8.25
C VAL A 92 7.39 -3.18 -7.94
N SER A 93 7.54 -2.85 -6.66
CA SER A 93 7.89 -1.50 -6.18
C SER A 93 7.07 -0.39 -6.84
N CYS A 94 5.75 -0.57 -6.90
CA CYS A 94 4.81 0.37 -7.53
C CYS A 94 3.97 1.18 -6.53
N ILE A 95 4.26 1.05 -5.23
CA ILE A 95 3.61 1.81 -4.16
C ILE A 95 4.61 2.84 -3.65
N TYR A 96 4.24 4.11 -3.71
CA TYR A 96 5.10 5.23 -3.35
C TYR A 96 4.62 5.86 -2.05
N VAL A 97 5.57 6.18 -1.20
CA VAL A 97 5.37 6.98 0.01
C VAL A 97 5.96 8.35 -0.24
N TRP A 98 5.14 9.37 -0.05
CA TRP A 98 5.49 10.77 -0.23
C TRP A 98 5.44 11.47 1.11
N ASP A 99 6.40 12.33 1.35
CA ASP A 99 6.42 13.27 2.46
C ASP A 99 6.10 14.66 1.89
N GLY A 100 4.99 15.23 2.34
CA GLY A 100 4.52 16.54 1.93
C GLY A 100 4.84 17.58 2.99
N GLU A 101 5.50 18.66 2.57
CA GLU A 101 5.87 19.79 3.42
C GLU A 101 5.25 21.05 2.80
N THR A 102 4.44 21.77 3.59
CA THR A 102 3.84 23.04 3.17
C THR A 102 4.48 24.18 3.96
N VAL A 103 5.05 25.15 3.24
CA VAL A 103 5.68 26.33 3.85
C VAL A 103 5.09 27.59 3.24
N ILE A 104 4.67 28.52 4.10
CA ILE A 104 4.25 29.85 3.71
C ILE A 104 5.46 30.77 3.82
N LYS A 105 5.80 31.43 2.72
CA LYS A 105 6.91 32.37 2.65
C LYS A 105 6.47 33.78 3.00
N GLU A 106 7.45 34.61 3.35
CA GLU A 106 7.26 36.05 3.63
C GLU A 106 6.69 36.84 2.44
N ASP A 107 6.77 36.31 1.21
CA ASP A 107 6.17 36.90 0.00
C ASP A 107 4.71 36.44 -0.24
N ASP A 108 4.02 35.94 0.80
CA ASP A 108 2.66 35.40 0.76
C ASP A 108 2.48 34.24 -0.23
N SER A 109 3.59 33.57 -0.54
CA SER A 109 3.56 32.41 -1.41
C SER A 109 3.62 31.11 -0.63
N VAL A 110 2.75 30.18 -1.01
CA VAL A 110 2.65 28.85 -0.44
C VAL A 110 3.44 27.89 -1.32
N GLU A 111 4.50 27.32 -0.77
CA GLU A 111 5.30 26.27 -1.41
C GLU A 111 4.94 24.91 -0.84
N TYR A 112 4.52 24.02 -1.73
CA TYR A 112 4.26 22.63 -1.42
C TYR A 112 5.39 21.79 -2.00
N THR A 113 6.09 21.08 -1.13
CA THR A 113 7.18 20.17 -1.52
C THR A 113 6.77 18.74 -1.24
N LEU A 114 6.76 17.90 -2.28
CA LEU A 114 6.54 16.45 -2.15
C LEU A 114 7.86 15.72 -2.40
N LYS A 115 8.36 15.02 -1.39
CA LYS A 115 9.57 14.21 -1.45
C LYS A 115 9.21 12.73 -1.39
N GLU A 116 9.69 11.95 -2.35
CA GLU A 116 9.52 10.49 -2.32
C GLU A 116 10.41 9.88 -1.21
N LEU A 117 9.80 9.19 -0.25
CA LEU A 117 10.52 8.44 0.77
C LEU A 117 10.88 7.05 0.25
N LYS A 118 12.11 6.62 0.55
CA LYS A 118 12.57 5.27 0.24
C LYS A 118 12.22 4.34 1.39
N VAL A 119 11.28 3.45 1.11
CA VAL A 119 10.82 2.43 2.04
C VAL A 119 11.56 1.12 1.75
N PRO A 120 12.17 0.47 2.75
CA PRO A 120 12.82 -0.82 2.56
C PRO A 120 11.79 -1.88 2.19
N HIS A 121 12.15 -2.76 1.26
CA HIS A 121 11.32 -3.92 0.93
C HIS A 121 11.61 -5.06 1.90
N ARG A 122 10.56 -5.73 2.36
CA ARG A 122 10.71 -7.01 3.04
C ARG A 122 10.96 -8.13 2.04
N ASN A 123 11.53 -9.23 2.52
CA ASN A 123 11.79 -10.38 1.67
C ASN A 123 10.49 -11.06 1.24
N LEU A 124 10.38 -11.37 -0.04
CA LEU A 124 9.31 -12.17 -0.61
C LEU A 124 9.93 -13.34 -1.35
N LYS A 125 9.57 -14.57 -0.95
CA LYS A 125 10.12 -15.78 -1.51
C LYS A 125 8.99 -16.65 -2.06
N MET A 126 9.01 -16.91 -3.36
CA MET A 126 8.15 -17.92 -3.95
C MET A 126 8.61 -19.31 -3.48
N GLU A 127 7.69 -20.12 -2.96
CA GLU A 127 7.96 -21.52 -2.59
C GLU A 127 7.54 -22.46 -3.71
N ASP A 128 6.29 -22.32 -4.16
CA ASP A 128 5.74 -23.12 -5.25
C ASP A 128 4.63 -22.38 -5.98
N ILE A 129 4.48 -22.68 -7.26
CA ILE A 129 3.38 -22.21 -8.08
C ILE A 129 2.97 -23.32 -9.04
N SER A 130 1.68 -23.57 -9.14
CA SER A 130 1.14 -24.66 -9.96
C SER A 130 -0.16 -24.24 -10.65
N ILE A 131 -0.45 -24.91 -11.77
CA ILE A 131 -1.67 -24.73 -12.54
C ILE A 131 -2.47 -26.04 -12.46
N ASN A 132 -3.72 -25.97 -12.00
CA ASN A 132 -4.69 -27.03 -12.19
C ASN A 132 -5.13 -27.05 -13.65
N ARG A 133 -4.64 -28.06 -14.38
CA ARG A 133 -4.85 -28.20 -15.81
C ARG A 133 -6.24 -28.72 -16.19
N GLU A 134 -6.99 -29.27 -15.24
CA GLU A 134 -8.38 -29.73 -15.50
C GLU A 134 -9.35 -28.56 -15.68
N VAL A 135 -9.06 -27.42 -15.05
CA VAL A 135 -9.92 -26.21 -15.07
C VAL A 135 -9.30 -25.04 -15.83
N CYS A 136 -7.98 -25.05 -16.04
CA CYS A 136 -7.31 -24.01 -16.81
C CYS A 136 -7.71 -24.10 -18.28
N ILE A 137 -8.38 -23.07 -18.80
CA ILE A 137 -8.83 -23.04 -20.21
C ILE A 137 -7.79 -22.51 -21.23
N GLY A 138 -6.57 -22.21 -20.78
CA GLY A 138 -5.52 -21.66 -21.65
C GLY A 138 -5.79 -20.24 -22.19
N CYS A 139 -6.69 -19.45 -21.58
CA CYS A 139 -7.09 -18.12 -22.09
C CYS A 139 -5.97 -17.07 -22.16
N GLY A 140 -4.86 -17.30 -21.46
CA GLY A 140 -3.69 -16.43 -21.46
C GLY A 140 -3.82 -15.14 -20.66
N SER A 141 -4.90 -14.94 -19.88
CA SER A 141 -5.10 -13.75 -19.05
C SER A 141 -3.93 -13.49 -18.07
N CYS A 142 -3.31 -14.55 -17.57
CA CYS A 142 -2.17 -14.50 -16.65
C CYS A 142 -0.88 -13.96 -17.28
N LEU A 143 -0.74 -13.94 -18.61
CA LEU A 143 0.43 -13.40 -19.30
C LEU A 143 0.46 -11.86 -19.21
N LYS A 144 -0.70 -11.22 -19.31
CA LYS A 144 -0.84 -9.76 -19.47
C LYS A 144 -0.20 -8.95 -18.35
N TYR A 145 -0.27 -9.45 -17.13
CA TYR A 145 0.19 -8.75 -15.92
C TYR A 145 1.37 -9.44 -15.23
N CYS A 146 2.00 -10.41 -15.89
CA CYS A 146 3.21 -11.03 -15.38
C CYS A 146 4.39 -10.05 -15.52
N PRO A 147 4.95 -9.51 -14.43
CA PRO A 147 6.00 -8.49 -14.51
C PRO A 147 7.32 -9.01 -15.08
N THR A 148 7.56 -10.32 -14.98
CA THR A 148 8.80 -10.97 -15.39
C THR A 148 8.66 -11.79 -16.68
N ASN A 149 7.48 -11.76 -17.31
CA ASN A 149 7.16 -12.62 -18.46
C ASN A 149 7.43 -14.11 -18.22
N ALA A 150 7.31 -14.57 -16.97
CA ALA A 150 7.50 -15.97 -16.58
C ALA A 150 6.42 -16.90 -17.15
N ILE A 151 5.26 -16.36 -17.50
CA ILE A 151 4.11 -17.14 -17.99
C ILE A 151 4.06 -17.09 -19.52
N SER A 152 3.78 -18.23 -20.13
CA SER A 152 3.66 -18.34 -21.58
C SER A 152 2.68 -19.44 -21.99
N LEU A 153 2.18 -19.38 -23.23
CA LEU A 153 1.40 -20.48 -23.81
C LEU A 153 2.35 -21.43 -24.54
N ARG A 154 2.16 -22.74 -24.34
CA ARG A 154 2.99 -23.83 -24.90
C ARG A 154 2.13 -24.97 -25.43
N SER A 155 2.66 -25.75 -26.36
CA SER A 155 2.00 -26.94 -26.88
C SER A 155 1.97 -28.07 -25.86
N LYS A 156 1.11 -29.06 -26.08
CA LYS A 156 1.02 -30.26 -25.23
C LYS A 156 2.37 -30.95 -25.08
N GLU A 157 3.09 -31.15 -26.19
CA GLU A 157 4.38 -31.84 -26.22
C GLU A 157 5.43 -31.13 -25.36
N PHE A 158 5.40 -29.79 -25.35
CA PHE A 158 6.30 -29.01 -24.50
C PHE A 158 5.99 -29.23 -23.02
N ILE A 159 4.72 -29.21 -22.63
CA ILE A 159 4.33 -29.42 -21.23
C ILE A 159 4.72 -30.81 -20.75
N GLU A 160 4.41 -31.83 -21.53
CA GLU A 160 4.73 -33.23 -21.21
C GLU A 160 6.25 -33.44 -21.11
N ALA A 161 7.03 -32.78 -21.97
CA ALA A 161 8.49 -32.78 -21.89
C ALA A 161 9.04 -32.12 -20.61
N HIS A 162 8.26 -31.28 -19.93
CA HIS A 162 8.62 -30.66 -18.65
C HIS A 162 7.98 -31.38 -17.45
N GLY A 163 7.50 -32.62 -17.65
CA GLY A 163 7.07 -33.50 -16.56
C GLY A 163 5.68 -33.20 -15.99
N GLU A 164 4.84 -32.48 -16.74
CA GLU A 164 3.45 -32.20 -16.35
C GLU A 164 2.46 -32.91 -17.29
N GLU A 165 1.38 -33.45 -16.72
CA GLU A 165 0.32 -34.10 -17.49
C GLU A 165 -0.64 -33.08 -18.09
N CYS A 166 -0.96 -33.22 -19.38
CA CYS A 166 -1.91 -32.35 -20.07
C CYS A 166 -3.23 -33.09 -20.33
N PRO A 167 -4.29 -32.86 -19.53
CA PRO A 167 -5.59 -33.44 -19.79
C PRO A 167 -6.19 -32.85 -21.08
N GLU A 168 -7.01 -33.64 -21.78
CA GLU A 168 -7.72 -33.18 -22.99
C GLU A 168 -8.83 -32.17 -22.70
N VAL A 169 -9.18 -31.99 -21.42
CA VAL A 169 -10.15 -30.99 -20.95
C VAL A 169 -9.45 -29.63 -20.75
N GLY A 170 -10.09 -28.55 -21.18
CA GLY A 170 -9.64 -27.18 -20.84
C GLY A 170 -8.69 -26.51 -21.85
N ALA A 171 -8.72 -26.81 -23.13
CA ALA A 171 -8.08 -25.93 -24.11
C ALA A 171 -9.05 -25.61 -25.23
N ILE A 172 -9.17 -24.31 -25.55
CA ILE A 172 -9.99 -23.84 -26.66
C ILE A 172 -9.41 -24.49 -27.92
N ASP A 173 -10.23 -25.32 -28.55
CA ASP A 173 -9.95 -25.94 -29.84
C ASP A 173 -9.94 -24.82 -30.89
N SER A 174 -8.74 -24.38 -31.25
CA SER A 174 -8.53 -23.59 -32.45
C SER A 174 -7.69 -24.43 -33.39
N GLU A 175 -7.81 -24.19 -34.70
CA GLU A 175 -7.16 -24.91 -35.81
C GLU A 175 -5.64 -25.16 -35.67
N HIS A 176 -5.00 -24.65 -34.60
CA HIS A 176 -3.58 -24.77 -34.26
C HIS A 176 -3.28 -25.68 -33.04
N GLY A 177 -4.27 -26.42 -32.51
CA GLY A 177 -4.08 -27.37 -31.40
C GLY A 177 -4.12 -26.73 -30.01
N HIS A 178 -4.29 -27.58 -28.99
CA HIS A 178 -4.45 -27.17 -27.60
C HIS A 178 -3.21 -26.44 -27.04
N MET A 179 -3.39 -25.18 -26.64
CA MET A 179 -2.36 -24.35 -26.02
C MET A 179 -2.55 -24.31 -24.50
N TYR A 180 -1.48 -24.60 -23.75
CA TYR A 180 -1.50 -24.66 -22.30
C TYR A 180 -0.66 -23.55 -21.69
N SER A 181 -1.11 -23.00 -20.57
CA SER A 181 -0.30 -22.08 -19.78
C SER A 181 0.87 -22.85 -19.12
N TYR A 182 2.05 -22.24 -19.19
CA TYR A 182 3.29 -22.72 -18.59
C TYR A 182 3.90 -21.59 -17.76
N ILE A 183 4.39 -21.91 -16.56
CA ILE A 183 5.03 -20.96 -15.64
C ILE A 183 6.49 -21.38 -15.46
N ASP A 184 7.37 -20.51 -15.91
CA ASP A 184 8.80 -20.61 -15.63
C ASP A 184 9.06 -20.21 -14.17
N LYS A 185 9.35 -21.21 -13.32
CA LYS A 185 9.54 -21.01 -11.88
C LYS A 185 10.79 -20.17 -11.58
N ASP A 186 11.83 -20.24 -12.42
CA ASP A 186 13.07 -19.49 -12.22
C ASP A 186 12.89 -18.00 -12.50
N ARG A 187 11.98 -17.65 -13.43
CA ARG A 187 11.62 -16.25 -13.71
C ARG A 187 10.47 -15.73 -12.87
N CYS A 188 9.76 -16.58 -12.15
CA CYS A 188 8.60 -16.17 -11.37
C CYS A 188 9.03 -15.41 -10.10
N CYS A 189 8.61 -14.15 -9.98
CA CYS A 189 8.87 -13.34 -8.78
C CYS A 189 7.88 -13.61 -7.63
N GLY A 190 6.96 -14.57 -7.76
CA GLY A 190 5.96 -14.85 -6.71
C GLY A 190 4.96 -13.73 -6.45
N CYS A 191 4.73 -12.82 -7.41
CA CYS A 191 3.86 -11.67 -7.19
C CYS A 191 2.39 -12.05 -6.96
N GLY A 192 1.89 -13.14 -7.56
CA GLY A 192 0.49 -13.59 -7.38
C GLY A 192 -0.56 -12.94 -8.27
N SER A 193 -0.17 -12.08 -9.22
CA SER A 193 -1.09 -11.48 -10.20
C SER A 193 -1.91 -12.53 -10.97
N CYS A 194 -1.25 -13.61 -11.41
CA CYS A 194 -1.89 -14.69 -12.16
C CYS A 194 -2.93 -15.44 -11.33
N ALA A 195 -2.66 -15.72 -10.05
CA ALA A 195 -3.60 -16.36 -9.13
C ALA A 195 -4.82 -15.47 -8.88
N ASN A 196 -4.60 -14.18 -8.60
CA ASN A 196 -5.67 -13.21 -8.35
C ASN A 196 -6.59 -12.98 -9.55
N LEU A 197 -6.05 -12.99 -10.77
CA LEU A 197 -6.82 -12.69 -11.99
C LEU A 197 -7.40 -13.93 -12.68
N CYS A 198 -7.11 -15.13 -12.19
CA CYS A 198 -7.61 -16.36 -12.80
C CYS A 198 -9.09 -16.57 -12.44
N ILE A 199 -9.99 -16.30 -13.40
CA ILE A 199 -11.44 -16.51 -13.22
C ILE A 199 -11.78 -17.98 -12.97
N GLN A 200 -10.98 -18.91 -13.51
CA GLN A 200 -11.16 -20.34 -13.30
C GLN A 200 -10.63 -20.82 -11.94
N GLY A 201 -9.91 -19.97 -11.18
CA GLY A 201 -9.23 -20.39 -9.96
C GLY A 201 -8.15 -21.46 -10.19
N ALA A 202 -7.59 -21.53 -11.40
CA ALA A 202 -6.71 -22.61 -11.82
C ALA A 202 -5.28 -22.50 -11.25
N ILE A 203 -4.89 -21.37 -10.67
CA ILE A 203 -3.48 -21.11 -10.29
C ILE A 203 -3.36 -21.05 -8.77
N THR A 204 -2.51 -21.90 -8.20
CA THR A 204 -2.17 -21.89 -6.78
C THR A 204 -0.75 -21.37 -6.60
N LEU A 205 -0.56 -20.38 -5.72
CA LEU A 205 0.75 -19.82 -5.38
C LEU A 205 0.98 -19.99 -3.88
N LYS A 206 2.11 -20.60 -3.53
CA LYS A 206 2.67 -20.65 -2.18
C LYS A 206 3.90 -19.76 -2.12
N ARG A 207 3.95 -18.88 -1.12
CA ARG A 207 5.04 -17.94 -0.91
C ARG A 207 5.20 -17.68 0.57
N ASP A 208 6.42 -17.35 0.94
CA ASP A 208 6.79 -16.86 2.25
C ASP A 208 7.01 -15.34 2.20
N LEU A 209 6.50 -14.65 3.21
CA LEU A 209 6.67 -13.22 3.42
C LEU A 209 7.51 -13.03 4.66
N GLY A 210 8.71 -12.51 4.48
CA GLY A 210 9.59 -12.15 5.59
C GLY A 210 8.94 -11.11 6.52
N PRO A 211 9.52 -10.91 7.71
CA PRO A 211 9.02 -9.90 8.64
C PRO A 211 9.05 -8.51 8.00
N VAL A 212 8.13 -7.64 8.43
CA VAL A 212 8.18 -6.21 8.13
C VAL A 212 9.52 -5.67 8.61
N VAL A 213 10.21 -4.92 7.76
CA VAL A 213 11.49 -4.31 8.09
C VAL A 213 11.22 -3.17 9.07
N ILE A 214 11.76 -3.31 10.27
CA ILE A 214 11.70 -2.31 11.33
C ILE A 214 12.94 -1.43 11.22
N TYR A 215 12.71 -0.14 11.03
CA TYR A 215 13.76 0.89 10.97
C TYR A 215 13.40 2.14 11.79
N SER A 216 12.37 2.01 12.62
CA SER A 216 11.93 3.02 13.56
C SER A 216 11.30 2.37 14.79
N HIS A 217 11.36 3.06 15.91
CA HIS A 217 10.77 2.62 17.17
C HIS A 217 9.98 3.76 17.82
N LEU A 218 9.03 3.41 18.67
CA LEU A 218 8.26 4.37 19.44
C LEU A 218 8.97 4.59 20.77
N ASP A 219 9.51 5.79 20.97
CA ASP A 219 10.06 6.23 22.23
C ASP A 219 8.94 6.78 23.13
N VAL A 220 9.00 6.44 24.42
CA VAL A 220 7.94 6.73 25.39
C VAL A 220 8.56 7.39 26.62
N ASN A 221 8.20 8.65 26.84
CA ASN A 221 8.58 9.41 28.03
C ASN A 221 7.46 9.33 29.07
N GLN A 222 7.65 8.47 30.08
CA GLN A 222 6.69 8.29 31.17
C GLN A 222 6.62 9.51 32.10
N ASP A 223 7.70 10.30 32.23
CA ASP A 223 7.77 11.43 33.17
C ASP A 223 6.83 12.58 32.78
N ILE A 224 6.60 12.75 31.48
CA ILE A 224 5.68 13.79 30.95
C ILE A 224 4.31 13.23 30.58
N CYS A 225 4.14 11.91 30.64
CA CYS A 225 2.87 11.27 30.41
C CYS A 225 1.87 11.66 31.50
N VAL A 226 0.67 12.09 31.10
CA VAL A 226 -0.43 12.45 32.01
C VAL A 226 -1.52 11.38 32.07
N ALA A 227 -1.25 10.17 31.54
CA ALA A 227 -2.15 9.03 31.53
C ALA A 227 -3.56 9.34 30.97
N CYS A 228 -3.66 10.18 29.93
CA CYS A 228 -4.94 10.57 29.33
C CYS A 228 -5.59 9.53 28.39
N GLU A 229 -4.98 8.35 28.22
CA GLU A 229 -5.48 7.20 27.45
C GLU A 229 -5.68 7.41 25.93
N LEU A 230 -5.51 8.63 25.40
CA LEU A 230 -5.66 8.92 23.96
C LEU A 230 -4.82 8.02 23.04
N CYS A 231 -3.59 7.68 23.46
CA CYS A 231 -2.72 6.81 22.67
C CYS A 231 -3.20 5.35 22.62
N GLU A 232 -3.88 4.88 23.67
CA GLU A 232 -4.52 3.57 23.72
C GLU A 232 -5.77 3.55 22.83
N ASP A 233 -6.66 4.52 23.01
CA ASP A 233 -7.94 4.61 22.28
C ASP A 233 -7.76 4.70 20.77
N ASN A 234 -6.70 5.37 20.33
CA ASN A 234 -6.44 5.60 18.92
C ASN A 234 -5.46 4.60 18.30
N CYS A 235 -4.97 3.60 19.06
CA CYS A 235 -4.10 2.60 18.48
C CYS A 235 -4.90 1.62 17.60
N PRO A 236 -4.75 1.63 16.27
CA PRO A 236 -5.60 0.84 15.37
C PRO A 236 -5.40 -0.68 15.50
N VAL A 237 -4.30 -1.07 16.14
CA VAL A 237 -3.88 -2.48 16.31
C VAL A 237 -3.82 -2.89 17.78
N GLY A 238 -4.25 -2.01 18.70
CA GLY A 238 -4.26 -2.28 20.14
C GLY A 238 -2.88 -2.65 20.69
N ALA A 239 -1.83 -1.98 20.22
CA ALA A 239 -0.46 -2.19 20.65
C ALA A 239 -0.11 -1.43 21.94
N ILE A 240 -0.92 -0.46 22.34
CA ILE A 240 -0.67 0.39 23.53
C ILE A 240 -1.74 0.12 24.58
N LYS A 241 -1.31 0.05 25.83
CA LYS A 241 -2.17 0.04 27.03
C LYS A 241 -1.66 1.04 28.05
N VAL A 242 -2.55 1.68 28.80
CA VAL A 242 -2.21 2.46 30.00
C VAL A 242 -2.58 1.63 31.22
N VAL A 243 -1.60 1.23 32.00
CA VAL A 243 -1.79 0.38 33.20
C VAL A 243 -1.15 1.10 34.38
N ASP A 244 -1.93 1.33 35.43
CA ASP A 244 -1.49 2.03 36.64
C ASP A 244 -0.84 3.40 36.37
N GLY A 245 -1.30 4.09 35.32
CA GLY A 245 -0.78 5.40 34.90
C GLY A 245 0.42 5.36 33.96
N GLU A 246 0.96 4.17 33.65
CA GLU A 246 2.11 4.00 32.76
C GLU A 246 1.71 3.42 31.39
N ILE A 247 2.39 3.89 30.33
CA ILE A 247 2.21 3.37 28.97
C ILE A 247 2.97 2.05 28.83
N VAL A 248 2.27 0.98 28.47
CA VAL A 248 2.80 -0.34 28.14
C VAL A 248 2.64 -0.59 26.64
N LEU A 249 3.76 -0.68 25.93
CA LEU A 249 3.81 -0.92 24.48
C LEU A 249 4.11 -2.38 24.15
N ASN A 250 3.26 -3.00 23.33
CA ASN A 250 3.53 -4.27 22.67
C ASN A 250 4.20 -4.03 21.30
N ASN A 251 5.51 -4.24 21.25
CA ASN A 251 6.31 -4.02 20.03
C ASN A 251 5.97 -4.97 18.87
N ASP A 252 5.47 -6.17 19.16
CA ASP A 252 5.09 -7.16 18.14
C ASP A 252 3.79 -6.77 17.42
N LYS A 253 2.88 -6.09 18.13
CA LYS A 253 1.65 -5.55 17.55
C LYS A 253 1.84 -4.19 16.90
N CYS A 254 2.83 -3.41 17.32
CA CYS A 254 3.01 -2.05 16.85
C CYS A 254 3.36 -2.01 15.36
N ILE A 255 2.49 -1.38 14.55
CA ILE A 255 2.71 -1.18 13.11
C ILE A 255 3.38 0.16 12.79
N ARG A 256 3.80 0.94 13.79
CA ARG A 256 4.55 2.20 13.63
C ARG A 256 3.84 3.24 12.75
N CYS A 257 2.50 3.29 12.86
CA CYS A 257 1.62 4.18 12.10
C CYS A 257 1.59 5.63 12.58
N LYS A 258 2.33 5.99 13.65
CA LYS A 258 2.40 7.34 14.25
C LYS A 258 1.11 7.91 14.87
N GLU A 259 -0.01 7.19 14.83
CA GLU A 259 -1.30 7.67 15.37
C GLU A 259 -1.22 8.08 16.85
N CYS A 260 -0.46 7.33 17.65
CA CYS A 260 -0.27 7.63 19.07
C CYS A 260 0.62 8.85 19.31
N SER A 261 1.65 9.06 18.47
CA SER A 261 2.53 10.22 18.57
C SER A 261 1.83 11.50 18.11
N SER A 262 1.04 11.45 17.03
CA SER A 262 0.34 12.62 16.51
C SER A 262 -0.77 13.12 17.43
N ARG A 263 -1.38 12.23 18.22
CA ARG A 263 -2.46 12.57 19.15
C ARG A 263 -2.01 12.88 20.57
N CYS A 264 -0.71 12.77 20.88
CA CYS A 264 -0.23 12.99 22.23
C CYS A 264 -0.08 14.49 22.53
N PRO A 265 -0.95 15.10 23.38
CA PRO A 265 -0.93 16.55 23.61
C PRO A 265 0.30 17.03 24.38
N VAL A 266 0.94 16.12 25.12
CA VAL A 266 2.12 16.40 25.96
C VAL A 266 3.42 15.92 25.31
N GLY A 267 3.38 15.38 24.08
CA GLY A 267 4.58 14.89 23.38
C GLY A 267 5.29 13.69 24.02
N ALA A 268 4.59 12.89 24.84
CA ALA A 268 5.14 11.72 25.53
C ALA A 268 5.54 10.55 24.60
N LEU A 269 4.99 10.48 23.38
CA LEU A 269 5.28 9.40 22.43
C LEU A 269 5.87 9.98 21.14
N ASN A 270 7.03 9.48 20.72
CA ASN A 270 7.70 9.94 19.50
C ASN A 270 8.19 8.76 18.67
N LEU A 271 7.92 8.76 17.36
CA LEU A 271 8.49 7.76 16.47
C LEU A 271 9.89 8.19 16.03
N VAL A 272 10.91 7.48 16.49
CA VAL A 272 12.32 7.74 16.21
C VAL A 272 12.82 6.76 15.15
N SER A 273 13.48 7.28 14.12
CA SER A 273 14.12 6.45 13.09
C SER A 273 15.49 6.00 13.56
N ASP A 274 15.83 4.73 13.31
CA ASP A 274 17.16 4.19 13.55
C ASP A 274 18.06 4.65 12.39
N ASN A 275 18.93 5.62 12.62
CA ASN A 275 19.90 6.15 11.63
C ASN A 275 20.94 5.10 11.22
#